data_AF-A0A922XN21-F1
#
_entry.id   AF-A0A922XN21-F1
#
_cell.length_a   1.000
_cell.length_b   1.000
_cell.length_c   1.000
_cell.angle_alpha   90.00
_cell.angle_beta   90.00
_cell.angle_gamma   90.00
#
_symmetry.space_group_name_H-M   'P 1'
#
loop_
_entity.id
_entity.type
_entity.pdbx_description
1 polymer ?
#
loop_
_entity_poly.entity_id
_entity_poly.type
_entity_poly.pdbx_seq_one_letter_code
_entity_poly.pdbx_strand_id
1 'polypeptide(L)'
;MRSLLLTVGVLFYSLGYAQHFAFELWHDGRLVLDSGDTLKGNIKYNMQEELIQLQASGRNETFTARKVLFFEIFDNTVKHYRQFYSLPYSSNGTYKAPVFFELLKEGKLTLLARESIEYRTYSSPYSFYGSYTRLVLVNKYFLLQENGEIKDVVDKKNEWLGLMGNRAEEVQKYAKANRLDFDNKEELVKIIDYYNSFFTKK
;
A
#
# COMPACT_ATOMS: atom_id res chain seq x y z
N MET A 1 -52.55 -28.84 -34.45
CA MET A 1 -51.30 -29.19 -33.75
C MET A 1 -50.71 -27.91 -33.17
N ARG A 2 -50.77 -27.73 -31.85
CA ARG A 2 -50.20 -26.56 -31.15
C ARG A 2 -48.79 -26.94 -30.69
N SER A 3 -47.77 -26.34 -31.30
CA SER A 3 -46.38 -26.50 -30.85
C SER A 3 -46.14 -25.66 -29.60
N LEU A 4 -45.74 -26.34 -28.52
CA LEU A 4 -45.33 -25.75 -27.26
C LEU A 4 -43.86 -25.32 -27.40
N LEU A 5 -43.59 -24.02 -27.43
CA LEU A 5 -42.23 -23.47 -27.40
C LEU A 5 -41.69 -23.52 -25.96
N LEU A 6 -40.74 -24.41 -25.72
CA LEU A 6 -39.97 -24.52 -24.48
C LEU A 6 -38.83 -23.50 -24.53
N THR A 7 -38.97 -22.37 -23.84
CA THR A 7 -37.89 -21.40 -23.67
C THR A 7 -36.97 -21.89 -22.56
N VAL A 8 -35.78 -22.39 -22.93
CA VAL A 8 -34.72 -22.73 -21.98
C VAL A 8 -34.05 -21.43 -21.52
N GLY A 9 -34.28 -21.04 -20.27
CA GLY A 9 -33.60 -19.91 -19.64
C GLY A 9 -32.17 -20.27 -19.29
N VAL A 10 -31.20 -19.72 -20.02
CA VAL A 10 -29.78 -19.81 -19.68
C VAL A 10 -29.49 -18.82 -18.55
N LEU A 11 -29.26 -19.34 -17.35
CA LEU A 11 -28.72 -18.56 -16.23
C LEU A 11 -27.24 -18.28 -16.50
N PHE A 12 -26.94 -17.06 -16.92
CA PHE A 12 -25.56 -16.55 -16.94
C PHE A 12 -25.11 -16.31 -15.50
N TYR A 13 -24.30 -17.23 -14.96
CA TYR A 13 -23.54 -16.98 -13.74
C TYR A 13 -22.45 -15.96 -14.07
N SER A 14 -22.64 -14.70 -13.67
CA SER A 14 -21.53 -13.75 -13.61
C SER A 14 -20.59 -14.21 -12.50
N LEU A 15 -19.43 -14.74 -12.88
CA LEU A 15 -18.31 -14.92 -11.96
C LEU A 15 -17.90 -13.53 -11.48
N GLY A 16 -18.35 -13.17 -10.27
CA GLY A 16 -17.85 -11.99 -9.59
C GLY A 16 -16.37 -12.19 -9.32
N TYR A 17 -15.51 -11.44 -10.01
CA TYR A 17 -14.11 -11.34 -9.64
C TYR A 17 -14.04 -10.61 -8.29
N ALA A 18 -13.86 -11.37 -7.21
CA ALA A 18 -13.50 -10.80 -5.93
C ALA A 18 -12.17 -10.06 -6.08
N GLN A 19 -12.06 -8.85 -5.54
CA GLN A 19 -10.81 -8.12 -5.53
C GLN A 19 -9.85 -8.85 -4.58
N HIS A 20 -8.80 -9.45 -5.13
CA HIS A 20 -7.72 -10.04 -4.33
C HIS A 20 -6.69 -8.98 -4.01
N PHE A 21 -6.37 -8.83 -2.73
CA PHE A 21 -5.34 -7.88 -2.28
C PHE A 21 -3.99 -8.58 -2.13
N ALA A 22 -2.88 -7.86 -2.35
CA ALA A 22 -1.54 -8.44 -2.24
C ALA A 22 -1.30 -9.08 -0.87
N PHE A 23 -1.71 -8.43 0.23
CA PHE A 23 -1.57 -8.98 1.59
C PHE A 23 -2.32 -10.32 1.81
N GLU A 24 -3.27 -10.68 0.94
CA GLU A 24 -3.99 -11.96 1.03
C GLU A 24 -3.23 -13.12 0.37
N LEU A 25 -2.21 -12.82 -0.44
CA LEU A 25 -1.48 -13.77 -1.27
C LEU A 25 -0.16 -14.18 -0.62
N TRP A 26 0.37 -15.31 -1.10
CA TRP A 26 1.73 -15.75 -0.81
C TRP A 26 2.68 -15.20 -1.87
N HIS A 27 3.79 -14.64 -1.42
CA HIS A 27 4.80 -14.02 -2.28
C HIS A 27 6.17 -14.64 -2.04
N ASP A 28 6.94 -14.89 -3.10
CA ASP A 28 8.35 -15.21 -2.92
C ASP A 28 9.08 -14.00 -2.32
N GLY A 29 9.95 -14.24 -1.35
CA GLY A 29 10.58 -13.16 -0.62
C GLY A 29 11.58 -13.59 0.46
N ARG A 30 11.97 -12.60 1.24
CA ARG A 30 12.88 -12.77 2.39
C ARG A 30 12.55 -11.80 3.51
N LEU A 31 12.90 -12.17 4.73
CA LEU A 31 12.84 -11.30 5.89
C LEU A 31 14.14 -11.37 6.69
N VAL A 32 14.51 -10.26 7.31
CA VAL A 32 15.66 -10.11 8.20
C VAL A 32 15.12 -9.90 9.61
N LEU A 33 15.54 -10.75 10.54
CA LEU A 33 15.11 -10.72 11.94
C LEU A 33 15.89 -9.69 12.75
N ASP A 34 15.37 -9.34 13.93
CA ASP A 34 16.06 -8.51 14.94
C ASP A 34 17.39 -9.12 15.40
N SER A 35 17.52 -10.45 15.30
CA SER A 35 18.77 -11.20 15.54
C SER A 35 19.83 -10.99 14.44
N GLY A 36 19.44 -10.48 13.27
CA GLY A 36 20.28 -10.41 12.07
C GLY A 36 20.14 -11.61 11.12
N ASP A 37 19.41 -12.65 11.51
CA ASP A 37 19.17 -13.81 10.65
C ASP A 37 18.31 -13.45 9.44
N THR A 38 18.63 -14.02 8.28
CA THR A 38 17.84 -13.85 7.07
C THR A 38 17.13 -15.16 6.73
N LEU A 39 15.81 -15.11 6.65
CA LEU A 39 14.97 -16.24 6.25
C LEU A 39 14.39 -15.98 4.86
N LYS A 40 14.38 -17.01 4.01
CA LYS A 40 13.83 -16.97 2.64
C LYS A 40 12.70 -17.97 2.50
N GLY A 41 11.67 -17.62 1.73
CA GLY A 41 10.52 -18.48 1.49
C GLY A 41 9.30 -17.69 1.04
N ASN A 42 8.14 -18.34 1.05
CA ASN A 42 6.90 -17.64 0.72
C ASN A 42 6.43 -16.83 1.92
N ILE A 43 6.20 -15.54 1.70
CA ILE A 43 5.78 -14.57 2.69
C ILE A 43 4.33 -14.18 2.43
N LYS A 44 3.54 -14.16 3.50
CA LYS A 44 2.25 -13.49 3.56
C LYS A 44 2.30 -12.49 4.71
N TYR A 45 1.79 -11.28 4.49
CA TYR A 45 1.93 -10.18 5.44
C TYR A 45 0.57 -9.60 5.81
N ASN A 46 0.45 -9.04 7.01
CA ASN A 46 -0.70 -8.26 7.43
C ASN A 46 -0.21 -7.01 8.18
N MET A 47 -0.31 -5.85 7.52
CA MET A 47 0.12 -4.57 8.10
C MET A 47 -0.86 -4.02 9.16
N GLN A 48 -2.10 -4.52 9.24
CA GLN A 48 -3.03 -4.12 10.30
C GLN A 48 -2.77 -4.89 11.60
N GLU A 49 -2.40 -6.17 11.49
CA GLU A 49 -2.08 -7.04 12.63
C GLU A 49 -0.60 -7.05 12.99
N GLU A 50 0.25 -6.41 12.18
CA GLU A 50 1.71 -6.40 12.34
C GLU A 50 2.33 -7.80 12.34
N LEU A 51 1.83 -8.66 11.42
CA LEU A 51 2.20 -10.06 11.29
C LEU A 51 2.82 -10.39 9.94
N ILE A 52 3.80 -11.28 9.96
CA ILE A 52 4.35 -11.95 8.79
C ILE A 52 4.26 -13.45 9.00
N GLN A 53 3.72 -14.17 8.03
CA GLN A 53 3.76 -15.61 7.95
C GLN A 53 4.80 -16.01 6.90
N LEU A 54 5.71 -16.91 7.25
CA LEU A 54 6.75 -17.44 6.39
C LEU A 54 6.53 -18.94 6.20
N GLN A 55 6.52 -19.40 4.94
CA GLN A 55 6.61 -20.81 4.59
C GLN A 55 7.99 -21.10 4.02
N ALA A 56 8.79 -21.87 4.76
CA ALA A 56 10.13 -22.25 4.35
C ALA A 56 10.43 -23.69 4.79
N SER A 57 11.01 -24.50 3.91
CA SER A 57 11.48 -25.86 4.23
C SER A 57 10.43 -26.75 4.92
N GLY A 58 9.16 -26.65 4.50
CA GLY A 58 8.04 -27.41 5.06
C GLY A 58 7.56 -26.95 6.44
N ARG A 59 8.04 -25.80 6.94
CA ARG A 59 7.61 -25.16 8.18
C ARG A 59 6.86 -23.87 7.89
N ASN A 60 5.88 -23.58 8.74
CA ASN A 60 5.14 -22.34 8.76
C ASN A 60 5.46 -21.60 10.06
N GLU A 61 6.02 -20.40 9.95
CA GLU A 61 6.42 -19.58 11.10
C GLU A 61 5.71 -18.23 11.01
N THR A 62 5.35 -17.67 12.17
CA THR A 62 4.71 -16.36 12.27
C THR A 62 5.59 -15.43 13.09
N PHE A 63 5.87 -14.26 12.55
CA PHE A 63 6.66 -13.22 13.18
C PHE A 63 5.82 -11.96 13.37
N THR A 64 6.11 -11.22 14.45
CA THR A 64 5.56 -9.88 14.66
C THR A 64 6.55 -8.82 14.17
N ALA A 65 6.09 -7.58 13.98
CA ALA A 65 6.98 -6.45 13.68
C ALA A 65 8.11 -6.24 14.71
N ARG A 66 7.98 -6.74 15.95
CA ARG A 66 9.09 -6.67 16.94
C ARG A 66 10.27 -7.56 16.60
N LYS A 67 10.04 -8.65 15.86
CA LYS A 67 11.05 -9.65 15.51
C LYS A 67 11.63 -9.49 14.11
N VAL A 68 11.03 -8.64 13.29
CA VAL A 68 11.42 -8.42 11.91
C VAL A 68 11.95 -7.00 11.77
N LEU A 69 13.16 -6.83 11.24
CA LEU A 69 13.70 -5.52 10.89
C LEU A 69 13.23 -5.07 9.52
N PHE A 70 13.26 -6.01 8.57
CA PHE A 70 13.02 -5.76 7.16
C PHE A 70 12.43 -7.00 6.50
N PHE A 71 11.58 -6.79 5.50
CA PHE A 71 11.22 -7.86 4.56
C PHE A 71 11.01 -7.32 3.16
N GLU A 72 11.15 -8.20 2.19
CA GLU A 72 11.02 -7.92 0.78
C GLU A 72 10.23 -9.04 0.13
N ILE A 73 9.27 -8.67 -0.71
CA ILE A 73 8.44 -9.61 -1.46
C ILE A 73 8.48 -9.26 -2.94
N PHE A 74 8.38 -10.28 -3.79
CA PHE A 74 8.01 -10.09 -5.18
C PHE A 74 6.47 -10.11 -5.31
N ASP A 75 5.90 -8.94 -5.52
CA ASP A 75 4.45 -8.80 -5.65
C ASP A 75 4.02 -9.15 -7.08
N ASN A 76 3.39 -10.32 -7.22
CA ASN A 76 2.93 -10.83 -8.51
C ASN A 76 1.79 -10.02 -9.12
N THR A 77 1.04 -9.23 -8.33
CA THR A 77 -0.08 -8.43 -8.81
C THR A 77 0.39 -7.22 -9.62
N VAL A 78 1.56 -6.69 -9.27
CA VAL A 78 2.18 -5.48 -9.83
C VAL A 78 3.57 -5.74 -10.44
N LYS A 79 4.05 -6.99 -10.40
CA LYS A 79 5.31 -7.49 -10.99
C LYS A 79 6.54 -6.68 -10.57
N HIS A 80 6.63 -6.33 -9.29
CA HIS A 80 7.78 -5.61 -8.74
C HIS A 80 8.14 -6.07 -7.33
N TYR A 81 9.37 -5.77 -6.91
CA TYR A 81 9.82 -5.98 -5.54
C TYR A 81 9.34 -4.84 -4.64
N ARG A 82 8.69 -5.21 -3.55
CA ARG A 82 8.24 -4.29 -2.50
C ARG A 82 9.07 -4.50 -1.26
N GLN A 83 9.52 -3.40 -0.66
CA GLN A 83 10.39 -3.40 0.49
C GLN A 83 9.65 -2.83 1.69
N PHE A 84 9.82 -3.46 2.83
CA PHE A 84 9.12 -3.11 4.05
C PHE A 84 10.05 -3.11 5.24
N TYR A 85 9.83 -2.17 6.13
CA TYR A 85 10.64 -1.96 7.33
C TYR A 85 9.76 -1.95 8.56
N SER A 86 10.26 -2.50 9.66
CA SER A 86 9.66 -2.32 10.97
C SER A 86 10.25 -1.10 11.64
N LEU A 87 9.41 -0.08 11.87
CA LEU A 87 9.84 1.21 12.42
C LEU A 87 9.01 1.57 13.66
N PRO A 88 9.61 2.25 14.65
CA PRO A 88 8.89 2.67 15.85
C PRO A 88 7.90 3.79 15.53
N TYR A 89 6.61 3.52 15.65
CA TYR A 89 5.54 4.50 15.39
C TYR A 89 4.43 4.44 16.44
N SER A 90 3.75 5.57 16.64
CA SER A 90 2.59 5.69 17.51
C SER A 90 1.58 6.61 16.86
N SER A 91 0.34 6.15 16.69
CA SER A 91 -0.74 7.02 16.18
C SER A 91 -1.15 8.11 17.18
N ASN A 92 -0.93 7.89 18.48
CA ASN A 92 -1.43 8.74 19.56
C ASN A 92 -0.30 9.35 20.43
N GLY A 93 0.96 9.24 20.00
CA GLY A 93 2.11 9.92 20.59
C GLY A 93 2.68 9.36 21.92
N THR A 94 1.94 8.55 22.67
CA THR A 94 2.39 8.12 24.02
C THR A 94 3.40 6.97 24.01
N TYR A 95 3.22 5.97 23.14
CA TYR A 95 4.08 4.78 23.10
C TYR A 95 4.32 4.36 21.66
N LYS A 96 5.58 4.35 21.24
CA LYS A 96 6.00 3.87 19.92
C LYS A 96 6.25 2.37 19.97
N ALA A 97 5.57 1.62 19.12
CA ALA A 97 5.83 0.21 18.91
C ALA A 97 6.40 -0.02 17.50
N PRO A 98 7.22 -1.06 17.29
CA PRO A 98 7.61 -1.47 15.96
C PRO A 98 6.37 -1.87 15.15
N VAL A 99 6.25 -1.28 13.97
CA VAL A 99 5.16 -1.55 13.03
C VAL A 99 5.70 -1.53 11.60
N PHE A 100 5.03 -2.23 10.70
CA PHE A 100 5.46 -2.32 9.31
C PHE A 100 5.09 -1.06 8.52
N PHE A 101 6.02 -0.64 7.67
CA PHE A 101 5.85 0.36 6.62
C PHE A 101 6.42 -0.19 5.32
N GLU A 102 5.73 0.03 4.21
CA GLU A 102 6.30 -0.12 2.87
C GLU A 102 7.15 1.10 2.55
N LEU A 103 8.37 0.91 2.07
CA LEU A 103 9.21 1.98 1.53
C LEU A 103 8.83 2.20 0.06
N LEU A 104 8.26 3.36 -0.24
CA LEU A 104 7.88 3.71 -1.60
C LEU A 104 8.95 4.50 -2.35
N LYS A 105 9.60 5.45 -1.66
CA LYS A 105 10.69 6.23 -2.24
C LYS A 105 11.58 6.81 -1.14
N GLU A 106 12.88 6.58 -1.25
CA GLU A 106 13.88 7.19 -0.38
C GLU A 106 14.34 8.56 -0.93
N GLY A 107 14.72 9.45 -0.03
CA GLY A 107 15.37 10.73 -0.36
C GLY A 107 15.15 11.77 0.73
N LYS A 108 15.26 13.06 0.36
CA LYS A 108 15.06 14.18 1.30
C LYS A 108 13.69 14.10 1.99
N LEU A 109 12.66 13.73 1.24
CA LEU A 109 11.40 13.23 1.75
C LEU A 109 11.34 11.72 1.49
N THR A 110 11.51 10.92 2.56
CA THR A 110 11.34 9.47 2.46
C THR A 110 9.87 9.12 2.62
N LEU A 111 9.26 8.66 1.52
CA LEU A 111 7.86 8.28 1.45
C LEU A 111 7.67 6.83 1.88
N LEU A 112 6.84 6.66 2.89
CA LEU A 112 6.39 5.38 3.41
C LEU A 112 4.90 5.20 3.18
N ALA A 113 4.44 3.96 3.11
CA ALA A 113 3.01 3.64 3.04
C ALA A 113 2.62 2.50 3.97
N ARG A 114 1.34 2.49 4.33
CA ARG A 114 0.68 1.37 5.01
C ARG A 114 -0.64 1.05 4.35
N GLU A 115 -0.86 -0.23 4.10
CA GLU A 115 -2.13 -0.76 3.65
C GLU A 115 -3.13 -0.79 4.82
N SER A 116 -4.35 -0.33 4.56
CA SER A 116 -5.48 -0.41 5.49
C SER A 116 -6.74 -0.80 4.73
N ILE A 117 -7.54 -1.65 5.34
CA ILE A 117 -8.88 -1.96 4.89
C ILE A 117 -9.85 -0.93 5.49
N GLU A 118 -10.68 -0.30 4.64
CA GLU A 118 -11.70 0.66 5.09
C GLU A 118 -13.04 0.42 4.39
N TYR A 119 -14.14 0.69 5.09
CA TYR A 119 -15.46 0.74 4.48
C TYR A 119 -15.67 2.08 3.80
N ARG A 120 -15.95 2.06 2.49
CA ARG A 120 -16.34 3.25 1.73
C ARG A 120 -17.76 3.11 1.21
N THR A 121 -18.54 4.16 1.45
CA THR A 121 -19.92 4.28 0.98
C THR A 121 -19.93 5.04 -0.34
N TYR A 122 -20.52 4.43 -1.36
CA TYR A 122 -20.67 5.02 -2.69
C TYR A 122 -22.15 5.28 -2.97
N SER A 123 -22.42 6.42 -3.63
CA SER A 123 -23.74 6.69 -4.16
C SER A 123 -23.96 5.84 -5.40
N SER A 124 -25.09 5.13 -5.48
CA SER A 124 -25.47 4.43 -6.69
C SER A 124 -25.90 5.44 -7.76
N PRO A 125 -25.41 5.29 -9.01
CA PRO A 125 -25.89 6.10 -10.14
C PRO A 125 -27.31 5.71 -10.59
N TYR A 126 -27.83 4.58 -10.13
CA TYR A 126 -29.20 4.15 -10.41
C TYR A 126 -30.14 4.57 -9.29
N SER A 127 -31.11 5.43 -9.60
CA SER A 127 -32.04 6.07 -8.66
C SER A 127 -32.87 5.11 -7.79
N PHE A 128 -32.97 3.83 -8.19
CA PHE A 128 -33.70 2.78 -7.46
C PHE A 128 -32.84 2.03 -6.42
N TYR A 129 -31.52 2.12 -6.54
CA TYR A 129 -30.58 1.56 -5.58
C TYR A 129 -30.01 2.71 -4.76
N GLY A 130 -30.08 2.62 -3.43
CA GLY A 130 -29.52 3.64 -2.54
C GLY A 130 -27.99 3.66 -2.52
N SER A 131 -27.39 4.14 -1.44
CA SER A 131 -25.95 3.99 -1.24
C SER A 131 -25.56 2.54 -0.96
N TYR A 132 -24.40 2.11 -1.45
CA TYR A 132 -23.82 0.81 -1.09
C TYR A 132 -22.46 1.00 -0.43
N THR A 133 -22.16 0.15 0.54
CA THR A 133 -20.88 0.15 1.25
C THR A 133 -20.07 -1.04 0.77
N ARG A 134 -18.80 -0.79 0.45
CA ARG A 134 -17.84 -1.86 0.17
C ARG A 134 -16.55 -1.64 0.93
N LEU A 135 -15.88 -2.75 1.19
CA LEU A 135 -14.56 -2.80 1.77
C LEU A 135 -13.54 -2.52 0.67
N VAL A 136 -12.64 -1.56 0.90
CA VAL A 136 -11.59 -1.19 -0.05
C VAL A 136 -10.23 -1.14 0.63
N LEU A 137 -9.19 -1.44 -0.13
CA LEU A 137 -7.81 -1.21 0.27
C LEU A 137 -7.46 0.26 0.08
N VAL A 138 -6.97 0.89 1.15
CA VAL A 138 -6.54 2.29 1.21
C VAL A 138 -5.06 2.30 1.58
N ASN A 139 -4.27 3.10 0.86
CA ASN A 139 -2.90 3.40 1.23
C ASN A 139 -2.89 4.64 2.12
N LYS A 140 -2.30 4.52 3.31
CA LYS A 140 -2.00 5.65 4.19
C LYS A 140 -0.54 6.02 4.03
N TYR A 141 -0.27 7.29 3.77
CA TYR A 141 1.08 7.76 3.50
C TYR A 141 1.71 8.40 4.74
N PHE A 142 3.01 8.20 4.87
CA PHE A 142 3.81 8.71 5.95
C PHE A 142 5.14 9.25 5.41
N LEU A 143 5.69 10.23 6.11
CA LEU A 143 7.00 10.78 5.82
C LEU A 143 7.96 10.47 6.96
N LEU A 144 9.06 9.81 6.62
CA LEU A 144 10.21 9.68 7.50
C LEU A 144 11.14 10.87 7.28
N GLN A 145 11.31 11.66 8.34
CA GLN A 145 12.18 12.83 8.37
C GLN A 145 13.61 12.43 8.78
N GLU A 146 14.60 13.28 8.46
CA GLU A 146 16.03 13.03 8.76
C GLU A 146 16.30 12.84 10.27
N ASN A 147 15.46 13.41 11.14
CA ASN A 147 15.54 13.25 12.59
C ASN A 147 14.95 11.91 13.10
N GLY A 148 14.48 11.03 12.20
CA GLY A 148 13.83 9.77 12.54
C GLY A 148 12.36 9.89 12.93
N GLU A 149 11.77 11.09 12.84
CA GLU A 149 10.33 11.30 13.08
C GLU A 149 9.52 10.81 11.88
N ILE A 150 8.47 10.04 12.15
CA ILE A 150 7.50 9.59 11.15
C ILE A 150 6.22 10.40 11.36
N LYS A 151 5.79 11.12 10.32
CA LYS A 151 4.53 11.89 10.32
C LYS A 151 3.57 11.28 9.32
N ASP A 152 2.31 11.13 9.72
CA ASP A 152 1.24 10.84 8.79
C ASP A 152 0.99 12.05 7.88
N VAL A 153 0.66 11.76 6.63
CA VAL A 153 0.28 12.80 5.67
C VAL A 153 -1.17 12.57 5.29
N VAL A 154 -1.99 13.60 5.51
CA VAL A 154 -3.35 13.60 4.98
C VAL A 154 -3.22 13.65 3.47
N ASP A 155 -3.77 12.64 2.80
CA ASP A 155 -3.65 12.45 1.36
C ASP A 155 -4.43 13.52 0.59
N LYS A 156 -3.82 14.70 0.51
CA LYS A 156 -4.33 15.90 -0.14
C LYS A 156 -3.16 16.61 -0.77
N LYS A 157 -3.31 16.93 -2.05
CA LYS A 157 -2.35 17.70 -2.83
C LYS A 157 -1.75 18.92 -2.11
N ASN A 158 -2.56 19.71 -1.41
CA ASN A 158 -2.06 20.93 -0.75
C ASN A 158 -1.12 20.63 0.43
N GLU A 159 -1.34 19.53 1.15
CA GLU A 159 -0.45 19.09 2.23
C GLU A 159 0.90 18.66 1.65
N TRP A 160 0.88 17.85 0.58
CA TRP A 160 2.09 17.46 -0.14
C TRP A 160 2.89 18.66 -0.64
N LEU A 161 2.24 19.63 -1.27
CA LEU A 161 2.89 20.85 -1.75
C LEU A 161 3.44 21.70 -0.59
N GLY A 162 2.73 21.77 0.54
CA GLY A 162 3.21 22.45 1.75
C GLY A 162 4.52 21.85 2.27
N LEU A 163 4.63 20.52 2.25
CA LEU A 163 5.82 19.77 2.68
C LEU A 163 7.04 19.99 1.76
N MET A 164 6.80 20.32 0.48
CA MET A 164 7.85 20.59 -0.51
C MET A 164 8.39 22.02 -0.45
N GLY A 165 7.74 22.92 0.32
CA GLY A 165 8.20 24.27 0.57
C GLY A 165 8.54 25.06 -0.70
N ASN A 166 9.79 25.52 -0.81
CA ASN A 166 10.25 26.36 -1.92
C ASN A 166 10.34 25.66 -3.27
N ARG A 167 10.22 24.32 -3.34
CA ARG A 167 10.20 23.54 -4.59
C ARG A 167 8.79 23.16 -5.02
N ALA A 168 7.77 23.56 -4.28
CA ALA A 168 6.38 23.17 -4.55
C ALA A 168 5.91 23.61 -5.94
N GLU A 169 6.31 24.79 -6.40
CA GLU A 169 5.90 25.31 -7.71
C GLU A 169 6.49 24.46 -8.86
N GLU A 170 7.78 24.12 -8.79
CA GLU A 170 8.44 23.26 -9.76
C GLU A 170 7.82 21.85 -9.78
N VAL A 171 7.57 21.27 -8.62
CA VAL A 171 6.93 19.94 -8.51
C VAL A 171 5.52 19.98 -9.06
N GLN A 172 4.73 21.03 -8.77
CA GLN A 172 3.38 21.17 -9.30
C GLN A 172 3.39 21.30 -10.83
N LYS A 173 4.35 22.04 -11.40
CA LYS A 173 4.52 22.16 -12.86
C LYS A 173 4.86 20.80 -13.47
N TYR A 174 5.79 20.06 -12.86
CA TYR A 174 6.15 18.71 -13.29
C TYR A 174 4.95 17.75 -13.26
N ALA A 175 4.20 17.72 -12.16
CA ALA A 175 3.02 16.87 -12.03
C ALA A 175 1.96 17.20 -13.11
N LYS A 176 1.69 18.49 -13.35
CA LYS A 176 0.76 18.92 -14.41
C LYS A 176 1.24 18.51 -15.80
N ALA A 177 2.51 18.75 -16.13
CA ALA A 177 3.07 18.44 -17.44
C ALA A 177 3.01 16.93 -17.75
N ASN A 178 3.19 16.10 -16.72
CA ASN A 178 3.17 14.63 -16.84
C ASN A 178 1.81 14.01 -16.50
N ARG A 179 0.78 14.82 -16.24
CA ARG A 179 -0.58 14.40 -15.86
C ARG A 179 -0.60 13.45 -14.64
N LEU A 180 0.23 13.75 -13.66
CA LEU A 180 0.34 12.98 -12.41
C LEU A 180 -0.67 13.46 -11.38
N ASP A 181 -1.30 12.51 -10.71
CA ASP A 181 -2.20 12.66 -9.59
C ASP A 181 -1.46 12.40 -8.27
N PHE A 182 -1.75 13.24 -7.26
CA PHE A 182 -1.20 13.06 -5.92
C PHE A 182 -1.91 11.94 -5.15
N ASP A 183 -3.13 11.59 -5.57
CA ASP A 183 -3.95 10.57 -4.89
C ASP A 183 -3.65 9.15 -5.44
N ASN A 184 -2.97 9.04 -6.59
CA ASN A 184 -2.52 7.76 -7.15
C ASN A 184 -1.13 7.37 -6.59
N LYS A 185 -1.00 6.16 -6.03
CA LYS A 185 0.24 5.68 -5.39
C LYS A 185 1.45 5.74 -6.31
N GLU A 186 1.34 5.19 -7.52
CA GLU A 186 2.46 5.07 -8.46
C GLU A 186 2.88 6.44 -9.02
N GLU A 187 1.93 7.34 -9.22
CA GLU A 187 2.17 8.70 -9.69
C GLU A 187 2.72 9.59 -8.57
N LEU A 188 2.22 9.45 -7.34
CA LEU A 188 2.78 10.10 -6.15
C LEU A 188 4.25 9.72 -5.97
N VAL A 189 4.61 8.44 -6.15
CA VAL A 189 6.03 8.02 -6.10
C VAL A 189 6.88 8.79 -7.10
N LYS A 190 6.40 9.01 -8.33
CA LYS A 190 7.12 9.81 -9.35
C LYS A 190 7.23 11.27 -8.96
N ILE A 191 6.17 11.84 -8.36
CA ILE A 191 6.16 13.22 -7.87
C ILE A 191 7.21 13.40 -6.76
N ILE A 192 7.23 12.50 -5.78
CA ILE A 192 8.20 12.53 -4.67
C ILE A 192 9.63 12.29 -5.18
N ASP A 193 9.81 11.39 -6.14
CA ASP A 193 11.11 11.15 -6.78
C ASP A 193 11.66 12.41 -7.44
N TYR A 194 10.81 13.12 -8.19
CA TYR A 194 11.16 14.39 -8.82
C TYR A 194 11.54 15.44 -7.78
N TYR A 195 10.79 15.57 -6.69
CA TYR A 195 11.16 16.45 -5.58
C TYR A 195 12.52 16.07 -4.96
N ASN A 196 12.74 14.78 -4.68
CA ASN A 196 13.98 14.30 -4.08
C ASN A 196 15.21 14.56 -4.97
N SER A 197 15.02 14.57 -6.30
CA SER A 197 16.09 14.85 -7.26
C SER A 197 16.74 16.24 -7.11
N PHE A 198 16.08 17.20 -6.46
CA PHE A 198 16.67 18.52 -6.16
C PHE A 198 17.75 18.47 -5.06
N PHE A 199 17.84 17.38 -4.30
CA PHE A 199 18.70 17.25 -3.13
C PHE A 199 19.74 16.12 -3.27
N THR A 200 19.53 15.18 -4.18
CA THR A 200 20.51 14.14 -4.48
C THR A 200 21.73 14.76 -5.16
N LYS A 201 22.90 14.68 -4.51
CA LYS A 201 24.17 14.98 -5.19
C LYS A 201 24.40 13.89 -6.24
N LYS A 202 24.60 14.31 -7.50
CA LYS A 202 25.11 13.44 -8.57
C LYS A 202 26.52 12.98 -8.28
#